data_AF-A0A3N5G7E0-F1
#
_entry.id   AF-A0A3N5G7E0-F1
#
_cell.length_a   1.000
_cell.length_b   1.000
_cell.length_c   1.000
_cell.angle_alpha   90.00
_cell.angle_beta   90.00
_cell.angle_gamma   90.00
#
_symmetry.space_group_name_H-M   'P 1'
#
loop_
_entity.id
_entity.type
_entity.pdbx_description
1 polymer ?
#
loop_
_entity_poly.entity_id
_entity_poly.type
_entity_poly.pdbx_seq_one_letter_code
_entity_poly.pdbx_strand_id
1 'polypeptide(L)'
;MGNNRLLSLGMLLVLSCTAVGRTPQEMEGLDRENWPKEITTPSLRITVYKPELDSLKGNRIRLRSAFSALKGEASEPVFGSFWMTGTLDVSDDRKSGSTSDVRVAEVRFPRAAAQDVTLLRQSLESDIPRWRLSYPMADLFAELKALEQRKAQAMGLKADVPQILFRDRPAVLLSIEGEPAWRAVQGTAFRRLANSGFFVLQDPALDKCYLHVPPYWWSAAEPTGPWEAIDNAPDAVAEIWTREPKPELPETDAGQEATARPEVLVATQPSELIWTDGPAQFAPISGTNLLFVKNTDSDVFLEIEMQTTYVLLSGRWYRTPAQRTAWEFVPSDRLPEDFSRIPLTSEKAHVLACVDGTPQAQAAVLDAEVPQTEAVKPGPAPEMEASYDGEPQFTPVEGSSVQYAVNTPSSIFSVGRRYYWCNDGIWYDSDLAVGPWYVCSWVPPAISLIPPSCPSYYVTYCRVFSVKPSAIWFGYYPGYRGCYVWGRTIVYGTGWRYRCWSGSSWYPRPVTWGVGVRYNSINCSWGYRYGGYGTCGWTGLRRP
;
A
#
# COMPACT_ATOMS: atom_id res chain seq x y z
N MET A 1 -15.56 -76.95 46.97
CA MET A 1 -14.09 -77.00 47.11
C MET A 1 -13.58 -75.58 46.84
N GLY A 2 -12.98 -74.83 47.76
CA GLY A 2 -12.73 -75.05 49.19
C GLY A 2 -11.24 -74.91 49.55
N ASN A 3 -10.86 -73.82 50.24
CA ASN A 3 -9.48 -73.48 50.70
C ASN A 3 -8.47 -73.17 49.55
N ASN A 4 -7.36 -72.43 49.65
CA ASN A 4 -6.59 -71.65 50.67
C ASN A 4 -5.61 -70.69 49.88
N ARG A 5 -4.84 -69.68 50.35
CA ARG A 5 -4.62 -68.92 51.62
C ARG A 5 -3.71 -67.68 51.34
N LEU A 6 -3.92 -66.55 52.06
CA LEU A 6 -2.94 -65.45 52.39
C LEU A 6 -2.31 -64.61 51.23
N LEU A 7 -2.12 -63.27 51.32
CA LEU A 7 -1.18 -62.42 52.12
C LEU A 7 0.32 -62.64 51.72
N SER A 8 1.19 -61.63 51.50
CA SER A 8 1.25 -60.21 51.94
C SER A 8 2.13 -59.28 51.06
N LEU A 9 2.05 -57.96 51.28
CA LEU A 9 3.10 -56.89 51.21
C LEU A 9 4.12 -56.78 50.03
N GLY A 10 4.35 -55.55 49.54
CA GLY A 10 5.56 -55.16 48.78
C GLY A 10 5.47 -53.78 48.10
N MET A 11 6.50 -52.92 48.25
CA MET A 11 6.53 -51.53 47.74
C MET A 11 7.95 -51.13 47.30
N LEU A 12 8.16 -50.67 46.05
CA LEU A 12 9.00 -49.50 45.67
C LEU A 12 9.02 -49.25 44.14
N LEU A 13 9.46 -48.04 43.75
CA LEU A 13 9.84 -47.67 42.37
C LEU A 13 11.32 -48.00 42.08
N VAL A 14 11.64 -48.24 40.81
CA VAL A 14 12.91 -47.81 40.17
C VAL A 14 12.60 -47.32 38.75
N LEU A 15 13.28 -46.27 38.27
CA LEU A 15 13.17 -45.76 36.90
C LEU A 15 13.95 -46.62 35.90
N SER A 16 13.53 -46.62 34.63
CA SER A 16 14.34 -47.08 33.49
C SER A 16 14.25 -46.07 32.35
N CYS A 17 15.30 -45.28 32.15
CA CYS A 17 15.35 -44.29 31.07
C CYS A 17 15.70 -44.97 29.74
N THR A 18 14.73 -45.07 28.82
CA THR A 18 14.98 -45.38 27.41
C THR A 18 15.12 -44.09 26.61
N ALA A 19 16.36 -43.74 26.24
CA ALA A 19 16.62 -42.63 25.34
C ALA A 19 16.19 -43.00 23.91
N VAL A 20 15.00 -42.57 23.50
CA VAL A 20 14.53 -42.71 22.12
C VAL A 20 15.32 -41.74 21.24
N GLY A 21 16.26 -42.27 20.46
CA GLY A 21 16.96 -41.49 19.44
C GLY A 21 16.00 -41.09 18.33
N ARG A 22 15.77 -39.78 18.15
CA ARG A 22 15.00 -39.24 17.02
C ARG A 22 15.73 -39.48 15.70
N THR A 23 14.95 -39.64 14.65
CA THR A 23 15.44 -39.87 13.29
C THR A 23 15.85 -38.56 12.61
N PRO A 24 16.75 -38.59 11.60
CA PRO A 24 17.12 -37.39 10.85
C PRO A 24 15.93 -36.68 10.21
N GLN A 25 14.89 -37.43 9.82
CA GLN A 25 13.68 -36.90 9.20
C GLN A 25 12.79 -36.11 10.18
N GLU A 26 12.88 -36.37 11.50
CA GLU A 26 12.31 -35.49 12.52
C GLU A 26 13.16 -34.22 12.71
N MET A 27 14.47 -34.29 12.46
CA MET A 27 15.36 -33.12 12.56
C MET A 27 15.19 -32.15 11.37
N GLU A 28 14.88 -32.66 10.17
CA GLU A 28 14.56 -31.84 8.99
C GLU A 28 13.23 -31.04 9.15
N GLY A 29 12.38 -31.39 10.12
CA GLY A 29 11.15 -30.64 10.42
C GLY A 29 11.31 -29.45 11.38
N LEU A 30 12.31 -29.47 12.27
CA LEU A 30 12.33 -28.65 13.48
C LEU A 30 12.39 -27.12 13.27
N ASP A 31 12.92 -26.63 12.13
CA ASP A 31 13.00 -25.18 11.85
C ASP A 31 11.81 -24.66 11.00
N ARG A 32 10.92 -25.56 10.51
CA ARG A 32 9.69 -25.17 9.79
C ARG A 32 8.52 -24.81 10.72
N GLU A 33 8.44 -25.38 11.91
CA GLU A 33 7.27 -25.24 12.81
C GLU A 33 7.40 -24.14 13.88
N ASN A 34 8.61 -23.63 14.15
CA ASN A 34 8.91 -22.78 15.30
C ASN A 34 8.90 -21.26 15.03
N TRP A 35 7.99 -20.76 14.17
CA TRP A 35 7.82 -19.33 13.88
C TRP A 35 6.41 -18.79 14.21
N PRO A 36 6.24 -17.54 14.68
CA PRO A 36 7.29 -16.61 15.08
C PRO A 36 8.07 -17.09 16.31
N LYS A 37 9.32 -16.61 16.45
CA LYS A 37 10.17 -16.79 17.63
C LYS A 37 9.99 -15.56 18.54
N GLU A 38 10.05 -15.75 19.85
CA GLU A 38 9.93 -14.65 20.83
C GLU A 38 11.26 -14.40 21.55
N ILE A 39 11.62 -13.12 21.69
CA ILE A 39 12.72 -12.63 22.54
C ILE A 39 12.07 -11.79 23.64
N THR A 40 12.28 -12.16 24.91
CA THR A 40 11.74 -11.43 26.06
C THR A 40 12.85 -10.78 26.86
N THR A 41 12.70 -9.48 27.08
CA THR A 41 13.54 -8.66 27.96
C THR A 41 12.69 -8.14 29.14
N PRO A 42 13.27 -7.54 30.19
CA PRO A 42 12.50 -6.99 31.30
C PRO A 42 11.51 -5.86 30.95
N SER A 43 11.61 -5.27 29.75
CA SER A 43 10.78 -4.12 29.33
C SER A 43 10.14 -4.25 27.93
N LEU A 44 10.59 -5.19 27.10
CA LEU A 44 10.01 -5.50 25.77
C LEU A 44 9.82 -7.01 25.59
N ARG A 45 8.63 -7.41 25.09
CA ARG A 45 8.40 -8.70 24.42
C ARG A 45 8.47 -8.46 22.92
N ILE A 46 9.39 -9.13 22.23
CA ILE A 46 9.66 -8.95 20.80
C ILE A 46 9.31 -10.25 20.08
N THR A 47 8.32 -10.19 19.19
CA THR A 47 7.87 -11.33 18.37
C THR A 47 8.46 -11.19 16.97
N VAL A 48 9.36 -12.08 16.60
CA VAL A 48 10.09 -12.08 15.32
C VAL A 48 9.48 -13.10 14.37
N TYR A 49 9.01 -12.63 13.22
CA TYR A 49 8.40 -13.47 12.19
C TYR A 49 9.46 -14.24 11.38
N LYS A 50 9.06 -15.15 10.50
CA LYS A 50 10.02 -15.90 9.67
C LYS A 50 10.81 -14.92 8.77
N PRO A 51 12.15 -14.98 8.73
CA PRO A 51 12.94 -14.21 7.79
C PRO A 51 12.67 -14.60 6.33
N GLU A 52 12.57 -13.59 5.46
CA GLU A 52 12.53 -13.69 4.00
C GLU A 52 13.93 -13.41 3.40
N LEU A 53 14.18 -13.91 2.20
CA LEU A 53 15.39 -13.63 1.42
C LEU A 53 15.34 -12.22 0.79
N ASP A 54 16.31 -11.37 1.13
CA ASP A 54 16.48 -10.03 0.53
C ASP A 54 17.43 -10.06 -0.68
N SER A 55 18.52 -10.84 -0.57
CA SER A 55 19.41 -11.17 -1.69
C SER A 55 20.36 -12.34 -1.37
N LEU A 56 20.79 -13.07 -2.40
CA LEU A 56 21.87 -14.06 -2.37
C LEU A 56 22.88 -13.71 -3.47
N LYS A 57 24.16 -13.55 -3.13
CA LYS A 57 25.24 -13.19 -4.07
C LYS A 57 26.49 -14.02 -3.78
N GLY A 58 26.74 -15.04 -4.60
CA GLY A 58 27.69 -16.10 -4.25
C GLY A 58 27.23 -16.81 -2.98
N ASN A 59 28.12 -16.94 -1.99
CA ASN A 59 27.76 -17.44 -0.66
C ASN A 59 27.32 -16.33 0.33
N ARG A 60 27.26 -15.05 -0.05
CA ARG A 60 26.75 -13.99 0.83
C ARG A 60 25.23 -13.91 0.76
N ILE A 61 24.58 -14.16 1.90
CA ILE A 61 23.12 -14.06 2.05
C ILE A 61 22.77 -12.81 2.84
N ARG A 62 21.75 -12.07 2.39
CA ARG A 62 21.04 -11.04 3.17
C ARG A 62 19.61 -11.51 3.36
N LEU A 63 19.17 -11.54 4.61
CA LEU A 63 17.80 -11.84 5.02
C LEU A 63 17.16 -10.58 5.59
N ARG A 64 15.85 -10.47 5.45
CA ARG A 64 15.02 -9.45 6.11
C ARG A 64 14.01 -10.16 7.00
N SER A 65 13.74 -9.63 8.19
CA SER A 65 12.68 -10.13 9.07
C SER A 65 11.84 -8.99 9.60
N ALA A 66 10.53 -9.17 9.57
CA ALA A 66 9.60 -8.35 10.35
C ALA A 66 9.64 -8.74 11.82
N PHE A 67 9.26 -7.81 12.69
CA PHE A 67 8.99 -8.07 14.10
C PHE A 67 7.89 -7.13 14.62
N SER A 68 7.26 -7.53 15.73
CA SER A 68 6.43 -6.67 16.58
C SER A 68 7.04 -6.59 17.97
N ALA A 69 6.89 -5.45 18.64
CA ALA A 69 7.38 -5.25 20.00
C ALA A 69 6.30 -4.64 20.89
N LEU A 70 6.10 -5.26 22.06
CA LEU A 70 5.15 -4.87 23.11
C LEU A 70 5.91 -4.37 24.33
N LYS A 71 5.48 -3.25 24.90
CA LYS A 71 6.11 -2.55 26.02
C LYS A 71 5.22 -2.64 27.26
N GLY A 72 5.21 -3.83 27.86
CA GLY A 72 4.23 -4.24 28.87
C GLY A 72 2.97 -4.86 28.24
N GLU A 73 2.02 -5.27 29.07
CA GLU A 73 0.88 -6.09 28.63
C GLU A 73 -0.31 -5.30 28.05
N ALA A 74 -0.30 -3.97 28.20
CA ALA A 74 -1.40 -3.08 27.79
C ALA A 74 -1.01 -2.07 26.68
N SER A 75 0.14 -2.26 26.03
CA SER A 75 0.56 -1.45 24.87
C SER A 75 0.09 -2.06 23.56
N GLU A 76 -0.27 -1.24 22.57
CA GLU A 76 -0.35 -1.71 21.18
C GLU A 76 1.03 -2.19 20.68
N PRO A 77 1.08 -3.23 19.81
CA PRO A 77 2.33 -3.70 19.23
C PRO A 77 2.87 -2.68 18.22
N VAL A 78 4.08 -2.18 18.44
CA VAL A 78 4.78 -1.36 17.43
C VAL A 78 5.54 -2.31 16.51
N PHE A 79 5.38 -2.13 15.19
CA PHE A 79 6.02 -2.97 14.17
C PHE A 79 7.34 -2.39 13.67
N GLY A 80 8.22 -3.27 13.21
CA GLY A 80 9.47 -2.90 12.57
C GLY A 80 9.99 -4.01 11.67
N SER A 81 11.18 -3.80 11.11
CA SER A 81 11.92 -4.82 10.37
C SER A 81 13.42 -4.64 10.57
N PHE A 82 14.16 -5.75 10.50
CA PHE A 82 15.61 -5.75 10.52
C PHE A 82 16.16 -6.58 9.37
N TRP A 83 17.39 -6.25 8.97
CA TRP A 83 18.14 -6.99 7.97
C TRP A 83 19.36 -7.59 8.64
N MET A 84 19.68 -8.83 8.28
CA MET A 84 20.86 -9.54 8.71
C MET A 84 21.64 -10.06 7.52
N THR A 85 22.96 -10.09 7.65
CA THR A 85 23.87 -10.66 6.65
C THR A 85 24.62 -11.84 7.24
N GLY A 86 24.98 -12.79 6.39
CA GLY A 86 25.79 -13.94 6.78
C GLY A 86 26.43 -14.64 5.59
N THR A 87 27.13 -15.72 5.87
CA THR A 87 27.65 -16.67 4.89
C THR A 87 26.71 -17.87 4.83
N LEU A 88 26.38 -18.32 3.62
CA LEU A 88 25.61 -19.55 3.37
C LEU A 88 26.58 -20.72 3.17
N ASP A 89 26.65 -21.61 4.15
CA ASP A 89 27.44 -22.84 4.10
C ASP A 89 26.55 -24.00 3.63
N VAL A 90 26.81 -24.49 2.43
CA VAL A 90 26.02 -25.54 1.76
C VAL A 90 26.56 -26.92 2.12
N SER A 91 25.66 -27.89 2.38
CA SER A 91 26.02 -29.27 2.70
C SER A 91 26.77 -29.97 1.55
N ASP A 92 27.56 -31.01 1.88
CA ASP A 92 28.27 -31.82 0.88
C ASP A 92 27.31 -32.46 -0.15
N ASP A 93 26.11 -32.86 0.30
CA ASP A 93 25.05 -33.40 -0.56
C ASP A 93 24.20 -32.33 -1.25
N ARG A 94 24.46 -31.05 -0.96
CA ARG A 94 23.83 -29.83 -1.48
C ARG A 94 22.31 -29.73 -1.29
N LYS A 95 21.73 -30.49 -0.36
CA LYS A 95 20.29 -30.42 -0.06
C LYS A 95 19.95 -29.33 0.95
N SER A 96 20.87 -28.97 1.85
CA SER A 96 20.67 -27.93 2.85
C SER A 96 21.78 -26.88 2.83
N GLY A 97 21.46 -25.69 3.34
CA GLY A 97 22.43 -24.64 3.61
C GLY A 97 22.15 -24.01 4.97
N SER A 98 23.19 -23.83 5.78
CA SER A 98 23.10 -23.15 7.08
C SER A 98 23.77 -21.77 7.03
N THR A 99 23.36 -20.86 7.91
CA THR A 99 23.94 -19.51 7.97
C THR A 99 25.01 -19.40 9.06
N SER A 100 26.23 -19.03 8.66
CA SER A 100 27.33 -18.64 9.55
C SER A 100 27.62 -17.13 9.46
N ASP A 101 28.50 -16.62 10.33
CA ASP A 101 28.87 -15.20 10.43
C ASP A 101 27.68 -14.21 10.53
N VAL A 102 26.53 -14.67 11.03
CA VAL A 102 25.28 -13.90 11.05
C VAL A 102 25.42 -12.63 11.90
N ARG A 103 25.12 -11.48 11.31
CA ARG A 103 25.13 -10.17 11.97
C ARG A 103 23.86 -9.40 11.61
N VAL A 104 23.26 -8.73 12.58
CA VAL A 104 22.25 -7.71 12.30
C VAL A 104 22.97 -6.53 11.64
N ALA A 105 22.58 -6.20 10.41
CA ALA A 105 23.20 -5.13 9.63
C ALA A 105 22.42 -3.81 9.75
N GLU A 106 21.10 -3.89 9.93
CA GLU A 106 20.20 -2.73 9.90
C GLU A 106 18.93 -3.04 10.70
N VAL A 107 18.41 -2.07 11.44
CA VAL A 107 17.17 -2.19 12.23
C VAL A 107 16.34 -0.94 12.00
N ARG A 108 15.13 -1.10 11.45
CA ARG A 108 14.13 -0.05 11.24
C ARG A 108 12.95 -0.30 12.16
N PHE A 109 12.68 0.64 13.06
CA PHE A 109 11.60 0.56 14.04
C PHE A 109 10.86 1.91 14.05
N PRO A 110 9.92 2.14 13.10
CA PRO A 110 9.27 3.43 12.94
C PRO A 110 8.57 3.90 14.23
N ARG A 111 8.62 5.21 14.49
CA ARG A 111 7.97 5.90 15.62
C ARG A 111 8.43 5.46 17.04
N ALA A 112 9.39 4.55 17.18
CA ALA A 112 9.92 4.12 18.46
C ALA A 112 10.93 5.13 19.06
N ALA A 113 11.00 5.20 20.39
CA ALA A 113 11.99 6.03 21.09
C ALA A 113 13.41 5.45 20.95
N ALA A 114 14.44 6.33 20.85
CA ALA A 114 15.82 5.91 20.59
C ALA A 114 16.39 4.91 21.61
N GLN A 115 15.94 4.96 22.87
CA GLN A 115 16.29 3.98 23.90
C GLN A 115 15.71 2.59 23.61
N ASP A 116 14.45 2.51 23.17
CA ASP A 116 13.80 1.24 22.81
C ASP A 116 14.44 0.63 21.56
N VAL A 117 14.79 1.46 20.56
CA VAL A 117 15.55 1.04 19.36
C VAL A 117 16.92 0.46 19.75
N THR A 118 17.58 1.03 20.76
CA THR A 118 18.90 0.57 21.23
C THR A 118 18.80 -0.78 21.95
N LEU A 119 17.83 -0.93 22.86
CA LEU A 119 17.58 -2.19 23.57
C LEU A 119 17.17 -3.32 22.61
N LEU A 120 16.28 -3.00 21.67
CA LEU A 120 15.87 -3.90 20.58
C LEU A 120 17.09 -4.40 19.80
N ARG A 121 17.95 -3.49 19.32
CA ARG A 121 19.15 -3.86 18.55
C ARG A 121 20.06 -4.82 19.32
N GLN A 122 20.36 -4.50 20.58
CA GLN A 122 21.19 -5.36 21.45
C GLN A 122 20.57 -6.75 21.65
N SER A 123 19.25 -6.83 21.77
CA SER A 123 18.52 -8.10 21.94
C SER A 123 18.58 -8.96 20.67
N LEU A 124 18.36 -8.35 19.50
CA LEU A 124 18.46 -9.01 18.20
C LEU A 124 19.90 -9.48 17.91
N GLU A 125 20.91 -8.65 18.21
CA GLU A 125 22.33 -8.97 18.05
C GLU A 125 22.83 -10.08 18.99
N SER A 126 22.26 -10.20 20.20
CA SER A 126 22.55 -11.29 21.14
C SER A 126 22.04 -12.65 20.62
N ASP A 127 20.80 -12.69 20.14
CA ASP A 127 20.05 -13.96 20.06
C ASP A 127 19.99 -14.54 18.64
N ILE A 128 19.88 -13.70 17.61
CA ILE A 128 19.79 -14.16 16.21
C ILE A 128 21.01 -15.03 15.78
N PRO A 129 22.28 -14.68 16.10
CA PRO A 129 23.41 -15.52 15.73
C PRO A 129 23.39 -16.91 16.40
N ARG A 130 22.62 -17.08 17.48
CA ARG A 130 22.44 -18.37 18.16
C ARG A 130 21.41 -19.27 17.47
N TRP A 131 20.55 -18.72 16.61
CA TRP A 131 19.46 -19.46 15.96
C TRP A 131 19.91 -20.43 14.87
N ARG A 132 21.14 -20.29 14.34
CA ARG A 132 21.76 -21.20 13.35
C ARG A 132 20.83 -21.61 12.20
N LEU A 133 20.22 -20.60 11.56
CA LEU A 133 19.16 -20.78 10.57
C LEU A 133 19.57 -21.76 9.47
N SER A 134 18.72 -22.76 9.21
CA SER A 134 18.94 -23.80 8.21
C SER A 134 17.82 -23.81 7.17
N TYR A 135 18.19 -23.99 5.90
CA TYR A 135 17.29 -23.90 4.76
C TYR A 135 17.47 -25.12 3.84
N PRO A 136 16.38 -25.79 3.40
CA PRO A 136 16.44 -26.65 2.23
C PRO A 136 16.84 -25.80 1.01
N MET A 137 17.87 -26.21 0.28
CA MET A 137 18.38 -25.44 -0.87
C MET A 137 17.33 -25.26 -1.96
N ALA A 138 16.43 -26.23 -2.13
CA ALA A 138 15.28 -26.13 -3.05
C ALA A 138 14.31 -25.00 -2.67
N ASP A 139 14.01 -24.82 -1.37
CA ASP A 139 13.17 -23.71 -0.89
C ASP A 139 13.87 -22.37 -1.15
N LEU A 140 15.17 -22.28 -0.85
CA LEU A 140 15.97 -21.05 -1.02
C LEU A 140 16.09 -20.63 -2.49
N PHE A 141 16.27 -21.59 -3.42
CA PHE A 141 16.26 -21.29 -4.86
C PHE A 141 14.88 -20.88 -5.37
N ALA A 142 13.79 -21.47 -4.84
CA ALA A 142 12.43 -21.06 -5.18
C ALA A 142 12.12 -19.63 -4.69
N GLU A 143 12.59 -19.30 -3.47
CA GLU A 143 12.44 -17.97 -2.89
C GLU A 143 13.26 -16.91 -3.64
N LEU A 144 14.51 -17.20 -4.01
CA LEU A 144 15.34 -16.34 -4.86
C LEU A 144 14.68 -16.06 -6.21
N LYS A 145 14.15 -17.10 -6.88
CA LYS A 145 13.45 -16.94 -8.16
C LYS A 145 12.19 -16.09 -8.02
N ALA A 146 11.39 -16.29 -6.96
CA ALA A 146 10.19 -15.49 -6.71
C ALA A 146 10.54 -14.02 -6.40
N LEU A 147 11.62 -13.78 -5.67
CA LEU A 147 12.17 -12.45 -5.39
C LEU A 147 12.62 -11.73 -6.66
N GLU A 148 13.34 -12.42 -7.55
CA GLU A 148 13.75 -11.89 -8.86
C GLU A 148 12.53 -11.57 -9.75
N GLN A 149 11.53 -12.45 -9.79
CA GLN A 149 10.30 -12.22 -10.54
C GLN A 149 9.50 -11.02 -10.01
N ARG A 150 9.36 -10.87 -8.68
CA ARG A 150 8.72 -9.69 -8.07
C ARG A 150 9.48 -8.39 -8.38
N LYS A 151 10.81 -8.41 -8.29
CA LYS A 151 11.66 -7.26 -8.65
C LYS A 151 11.52 -6.90 -10.14
N ALA A 152 11.45 -7.89 -11.04
CA ALA A 152 11.17 -7.65 -12.46
C ALA A 152 9.76 -7.08 -12.71
N GLN A 153 8.75 -7.50 -11.94
CA GLN A 153 7.39 -6.96 -12.04
C GLN A 153 7.28 -5.54 -11.50
N ALA A 154 8.02 -5.18 -10.44
CA ALA A 154 8.09 -3.80 -9.95
C ALA A 154 8.74 -2.82 -10.98
N MET A 155 9.54 -3.32 -11.93
CA MET A 155 9.99 -2.51 -13.07
C MET A 155 8.86 -2.18 -14.05
N GLY A 156 7.71 -2.86 -13.97
CA GLY A 156 6.49 -2.57 -14.75
C GLY A 156 5.66 -1.40 -14.22
N LEU A 157 6.12 -0.70 -13.18
CA LEU A 157 5.55 0.58 -12.76
C LEU A 157 5.76 1.62 -13.86
N LYS A 158 4.71 2.39 -14.16
CA LYS A 158 4.69 3.43 -15.19
C LYS A 158 4.98 4.81 -14.64
N ALA A 159 5.40 5.71 -15.54
CA ALA A 159 5.45 7.15 -15.31
C ALA A 159 4.98 7.94 -16.55
N ASP A 160 4.05 7.37 -17.34
CA ASP A 160 3.35 8.05 -18.43
C ASP A 160 2.87 9.43 -17.95
N VAL A 161 3.20 10.48 -18.70
CA VAL A 161 3.03 11.88 -18.30
C VAL A 161 1.53 12.21 -18.19
N PRO A 162 1.01 12.57 -17.00
CA PRO A 162 -0.38 13.02 -16.88
C PRO A 162 -0.55 14.41 -17.49
N GLN A 163 -1.78 14.81 -17.80
CA GLN A 163 -2.06 16.19 -18.20
C GLN A 163 -1.90 17.11 -16.98
N ILE A 164 -0.81 17.87 -16.93
CA ILE A 164 -0.50 18.77 -15.80
C ILE A 164 -1.16 20.13 -16.04
N LEU A 165 -2.19 20.43 -15.26
CA LEU A 165 -3.03 21.63 -15.37
C LEU A 165 -2.59 22.68 -14.35
N PHE A 166 -2.22 23.87 -14.82
CA PHE A 166 -1.86 25.01 -13.96
C PHE A 166 -3.01 26.02 -13.84
N ARG A 167 -3.18 26.60 -12.64
CA ARG A 167 -4.08 27.75 -12.36
C ARG A 167 -3.45 28.74 -11.38
N ASP A 168 -3.84 30.00 -11.51
CA ASP A 168 -3.44 31.16 -10.69
C ASP A 168 -4.52 31.57 -9.68
N ARG A 169 -5.44 30.64 -9.36
CA ARG A 169 -6.57 30.79 -8.45
C ARG A 169 -6.99 29.41 -7.91
N PRO A 170 -7.72 29.32 -6.78
CA PRO A 170 -8.31 28.07 -6.31
C PRO A 170 -9.10 27.34 -7.40
N ALA A 171 -8.86 26.04 -7.55
CA ALA A 171 -9.48 25.22 -8.58
C ALA A 171 -9.66 23.76 -8.11
N VAL A 172 -10.66 23.08 -8.66
CA VAL A 172 -11.00 21.67 -8.38
C VAL A 172 -11.07 20.87 -9.69
N LEU A 173 -10.61 19.61 -9.66
CA LEU A 173 -10.51 18.76 -10.85
C LEU A 173 -11.62 17.70 -10.90
N LEU A 174 -12.76 18.07 -11.48
CA LEU A 174 -13.87 17.17 -11.81
C LEU A 174 -13.40 16.06 -12.75
N SER A 175 -13.01 14.95 -12.14
CA SER A 175 -12.50 13.77 -12.84
C SER A 175 -13.66 12.88 -13.28
N ILE A 176 -13.78 12.65 -14.59
CA ILE A 176 -14.76 11.77 -15.23
C ILE A 176 -13.99 10.63 -15.88
N GLU A 177 -14.43 9.39 -15.73
CA GLU A 177 -13.66 8.26 -16.24
C GLU A 177 -13.99 7.95 -17.70
N GLY A 178 -13.38 8.71 -18.61
CA GLY A 178 -13.63 8.61 -20.05
C GLY A 178 -14.87 9.43 -20.42
N GLU A 179 -15.69 8.91 -21.35
CA GLU A 179 -16.91 9.60 -21.77
C GLU A 179 -17.96 9.63 -20.63
N PRO A 180 -18.71 10.73 -20.43
CA PRO A 180 -19.73 10.83 -19.38
C PRO A 180 -20.80 9.73 -19.47
N ALA A 181 -20.92 8.92 -18.43
CA ALA A 181 -21.92 7.85 -18.33
C ALA A 181 -23.04 8.23 -17.36
N TRP A 182 -24.30 8.15 -17.79
CA TRP A 182 -25.46 8.56 -16.99
C TRP A 182 -26.26 7.35 -16.46
N ARG A 183 -26.64 7.40 -15.18
CA ARG A 183 -27.50 6.40 -14.51
C ARG A 183 -28.72 7.09 -13.89
N ALA A 184 -29.93 6.57 -14.12
CA ALA A 184 -31.15 7.15 -13.55
C ALA A 184 -31.15 7.09 -12.01
N VAL A 185 -31.58 8.17 -11.35
CA VAL A 185 -31.78 8.22 -9.89
C VAL A 185 -33.19 7.71 -9.58
N GLN A 186 -33.29 6.54 -8.94
CA GLN A 186 -34.56 5.87 -8.67
C GLN A 186 -35.57 6.78 -7.95
N GLY A 187 -36.83 6.73 -8.40
CA GLY A 187 -37.90 7.56 -7.86
C GLY A 187 -37.91 9.02 -8.35
N THR A 188 -37.01 9.42 -9.26
CA THR A 188 -36.90 10.80 -9.75
C THR A 188 -36.71 10.87 -11.27
N ALA A 189 -36.77 12.07 -11.84
CA ALA A 189 -36.44 12.32 -13.25
C ALA A 189 -34.92 12.51 -13.52
N PHE A 190 -34.11 12.69 -12.46
CA PHE A 190 -32.70 13.06 -12.59
C PHE A 190 -31.81 11.87 -12.97
N ARG A 191 -30.66 12.17 -13.56
CA ARG A 191 -29.60 11.19 -13.85
C ARG A 191 -28.33 11.55 -13.09
N ARG A 192 -27.73 10.59 -12.41
CA ARG A 192 -26.43 10.69 -11.74
C ARG A 192 -25.32 10.36 -12.74
N LEU A 193 -24.28 11.19 -12.80
CA LEU A 193 -23.05 10.85 -13.50
C LEU A 193 -22.44 9.65 -12.78
N ALA A 194 -22.40 8.50 -13.46
CA ALA A 194 -22.08 7.21 -12.87
C ALA A 194 -20.57 7.02 -12.70
N ASN A 195 -19.78 7.46 -13.69
CA ASN A 195 -18.34 7.28 -13.76
C ASN A 195 -17.53 8.46 -13.18
N SER A 196 -17.99 9.01 -12.06
CA SER A 196 -17.28 10.02 -11.28
C SER A 196 -17.65 9.97 -9.79
N GLY A 197 -16.66 10.13 -8.91
CA GLY A 197 -16.89 10.26 -7.47
C GLY A 197 -17.61 11.56 -7.10
N PHE A 198 -17.38 12.63 -7.86
CA PHE A 198 -18.06 13.91 -7.66
C PHE A 198 -19.58 13.75 -7.81
N PHE A 199 -20.35 14.46 -6.99
CA PHE A 199 -21.80 14.52 -7.14
C PHE A 199 -22.16 15.44 -8.33
N VAL A 200 -22.53 14.82 -9.44
CA VAL A 200 -23.07 15.50 -10.63
C VAL A 200 -24.41 14.88 -11.01
N LEU A 201 -25.46 15.69 -11.07
CA LEU A 201 -26.77 15.32 -11.61
C LEU A 201 -27.09 16.07 -12.90
N GLN A 202 -27.69 15.40 -13.87
CA GLN A 202 -28.42 16.02 -14.99
C GLN A 202 -29.92 16.04 -14.66
N ASP A 203 -30.55 17.19 -14.89
CA ASP A 203 -31.98 17.37 -15.07
C ASP A 203 -32.31 17.26 -16.58
N PRO A 204 -32.98 16.17 -17.05
CA PRO A 204 -33.30 16.01 -18.47
C PRO A 204 -34.49 16.86 -18.95
N ALA A 205 -35.21 17.55 -18.07
CA ALA A 205 -36.32 18.45 -18.42
C ALA A 205 -35.84 19.90 -18.61
N LEU A 206 -34.76 20.29 -17.92
CA LEU A 206 -34.09 21.59 -18.08
C LEU A 206 -32.81 21.52 -18.95
N ASP A 207 -32.42 20.32 -19.38
CA ASP A 207 -31.16 19.99 -20.04
C ASP A 207 -29.93 20.62 -19.33
N LYS A 208 -29.90 20.45 -18.01
CA LYS A 208 -28.92 21.12 -17.14
C LYS A 208 -28.23 20.16 -16.18
N CYS A 209 -26.91 20.25 -16.11
CA CYS A 209 -26.09 19.57 -15.12
C CYS A 209 -25.88 20.45 -13.87
N TYR A 210 -25.80 19.81 -12.70
CA TYR A 210 -25.53 20.43 -11.40
C TYR A 210 -24.41 19.69 -10.68
N LEU A 211 -23.45 20.43 -10.13
CA LEU A 211 -22.29 19.92 -9.38
C LEU A 211 -22.30 20.46 -7.96
N HIS A 212 -22.00 19.60 -6.97
CA HIS A 212 -21.76 20.02 -5.60
C HIS A 212 -20.33 19.69 -5.14
N VAL A 213 -19.60 20.69 -4.68
CA VAL A 213 -18.37 20.55 -3.90
C VAL A 213 -18.53 21.44 -2.66
N PRO A 214 -18.91 20.87 -1.50
CA PRO A 214 -19.33 21.65 -0.33
C PRO A 214 -18.33 22.78 0.04
N PRO A 215 -18.81 23.99 0.36
CA PRO A 215 -20.21 24.42 0.48
C PRO A 215 -20.85 24.93 -0.84
N TYR A 216 -20.20 24.73 -1.99
CA TYR A 216 -20.53 25.43 -3.24
C TYR A 216 -21.25 24.57 -4.28
N TRP A 217 -22.07 25.25 -5.09
CA TRP A 217 -22.78 24.68 -6.23
C TRP A 217 -22.35 25.33 -7.55
N TRP A 218 -22.40 24.54 -8.62
CA TRP A 218 -22.28 25.00 -10.00
C TRP A 218 -23.37 24.34 -10.85
N SER A 219 -23.64 24.94 -12.02
CA SER A 219 -24.41 24.30 -13.07
C SER A 219 -23.79 24.51 -14.44
N ALA A 220 -24.07 23.60 -15.37
CA ALA A 220 -23.59 23.61 -16.75
C ALA A 220 -24.71 23.09 -17.67
N ALA A 221 -24.60 23.24 -18.98
CA ALA A 221 -25.41 22.43 -19.90
C ALA A 221 -24.90 20.98 -19.87
N GLU A 222 -23.65 20.80 -20.30
CA GLU A 222 -22.94 19.51 -20.37
C GLU A 222 -22.15 19.19 -19.09
N PRO A 223 -21.93 17.91 -18.74
CA PRO A 223 -21.10 17.53 -17.58
C PRO A 223 -19.62 17.89 -17.75
N THR A 224 -19.19 18.12 -19.00
CA THR A 224 -17.87 18.64 -19.37
C THR A 224 -17.73 20.16 -19.18
N GLY A 225 -18.81 20.85 -18.79
CA GLY A 225 -18.84 22.30 -18.58
C GLY A 225 -19.18 23.09 -19.86
N PRO A 226 -18.95 24.42 -19.87
CA PRO A 226 -18.41 25.22 -18.78
C PRO A 226 -19.31 25.22 -17.54
N TRP A 227 -18.70 25.23 -16.36
CA TRP A 227 -19.39 25.18 -15.07
C TRP A 227 -19.55 26.58 -14.47
N GLU A 228 -20.77 27.10 -14.50
CA GLU A 228 -21.14 28.41 -13.95
C GLU A 228 -21.52 28.28 -12.47
N ALA A 229 -20.99 29.18 -11.65
CA ALA A 229 -21.24 29.19 -10.22
C ALA A 229 -22.69 29.62 -9.90
N ILE A 230 -23.36 28.88 -8.99
CA ILE A 230 -24.70 29.21 -8.49
C ILE A 230 -24.70 29.17 -6.97
N ASP A 231 -25.61 29.92 -6.34
CA ASP A 231 -25.64 30.01 -4.88
C ASP A 231 -26.45 28.88 -4.24
N ASN A 232 -27.50 28.40 -4.91
CA ASN A 232 -28.25 27.21 -4.53
C ASN A 232 -28.64 26.42 -5.79
N ALA A 233 -28.64 25.09 -5.69
CA ALA A 233 -29.31 24.22 -6.66
C ALA A 233 -30.82 24.11 -6.35
N PRO A 234 -31.67 23.65 -7.29
CA PRO A 234 -33.08 23.39 -7.02
C PRO A 234 -33.29 22.41 -5.85
N ASP A 235 -34.35 22.59 -5.07
CA ASP A 235 -34.61 21.81 -3.86
C ASP A 235 -34.52 20.29 -4.07
N ALA A 236 -35.05 19.78 -5.19
CA ALA A 236 -34.97 18.35 -5.52
C ALA A 236 -33.53 17.84 -5.75
N VAL A 237 -32.64 18.68 -6.31
CA VAL A 237 -31.21 18.35 -6.48
C VAL A 237 -30.51 18.31 -5.12
N ALA A 238 -30.81 19.27 -4.23
CA ALA A 238 -30.30 19.30 -2.86
C ALA A 238 -30.84 18.13 -2.01
N GLU A 239 -32.10 17.74 -2.19
CA GLU A 239 -32.73 16.59 -1.51
C GLU A 239 -32.19 15.23 -2.01
N ILE A 240 -31.72 15.13 -3.26
CA ILE A 240 -30.94 13.96 -3.71
C ILE A 240 -29.55 13.98 -3.08
N TRP A 241 -28.88 15.14 -3.01
CA TRP A 241 -27.57 15.26 -2.37
C TRP A 241 -27.60 14.84 -0.88
N THR A 242 -28.63 15.17 -0.11
CA THR A 242 -28.71 14.72 1.30
C THR A 242 -28.78 13.20 1.41
N ARG A 243 -29.47 12.53 0.48
CA ARG A 243 -29.65 11.07 0.40
C ARG A 243 -28.48 10.28 -0.20
N GLU A 244 -27.57 10.92 -0.94
CA GLU A 244 -26.37 10.25 -1.48
C GLU A 244 -25.46 9.69 -0.38
N PRO A 245 -24.94 8.45 -0.53
CA PRO A 245 -24.00 7.87 0.42
C PRO A 245 -22.68 8.64 0.42
N LYS A 246 -22.38 9.28 1.55
CA LYS A 246 -21.16 10.06 1.75
C LYS A 246 -20.09 9.11 2.30
N PRO A 247 -18.94 8.90 1.61
CA PRO A 247 -17.83 8.18 2.21
C PRO A 247 -17.32 8.91 3.46
N GLU A 248 -16.82 8.14 4.43
CA GLU A 248 -16.11 8.65 5.60
C GLU A 248 -14.75 9.22 5.14
N LEU A 249 -14.77 10.51 4.80
CA LEU A 249 -13.55 11.30 4.65
C LEU A 249 -12.94 11.51 6.05
N PRO A 250 -11.60 11.55 6.18
CA PRO A 250 -10.98 12.03 7.41
C PRO A 250 -11.44 13.47 7.69
N GLU A 251 -11.47 13.87 8.96
CA GLU A 251 -11.77 15.25 9.34
C GLU A 251 -10.85 16.22 8.57
N THR A 252 -11.44 17.21 7.92
CA THR A 252 -10.71 18.30 7.26
C THR A 252 -10.03 19.16 8.30
N ASP A 253 -8.76 19.52 8.09
CA ASP A 253 -7.99 20.35 9.03
C ASP A 253 -8.77 21.61 9.44
N ALA A 254 -9.13 21.69 10.72
CA ALA A 254 -10.03 22.69 11.29
C ALA A 254 -9.35 24.07 11.38
N GLY A 255 -9.27 24.74 10.23
CA GLY A 255 -8.63 26.05 10.05
C GLY A 255 -8.60 26.56 8.61
N GLN A 256 -8.97 25.73 7.62
CA GLN A 256 -9.09 26.13 6.22
C GLN A 256 -10.57 26.38 5.84
N GLU A 257 -11.06 27.60 6.09
CA GLU A 257 -12.31 28.09 5.50
C GLU A 257 -12.08 28.61 4.07
N ALA A 258 -12.87 28.12 3.10
CA ALA A 258 -12.70 28.46 1.69
C ALA A 258 -13.01 29.95 1.43
N THR A 259 -11.96 30.77 1.34
CA THR A 259 -12.04 32.21 1.12
C THR A 259 -12.51 32.60 -0.29
N ALA A 260 -12.47 31.66 -1.24
CA ALA A 260 -12.99 31.83 -2.60
C ALA A 260 -13.58 30.53 -3.17
N ARG A 261 -14.66 30.66 -3.96
CA ARG A 261 -15.29 29.56 -4.71
C ARG A 261 -14.37 29.14 -5.87
N PRO A 262 -13.95 27.85 -5.98
CA PRO A 262 -12.93 27.44 -6.95
C PRO A 262 -13.43 27.38 -8.41
N GLU A 263 -12.49 27.46 -9.36
CA GLU A 263 -12.71 27.11 -10.77
C GLU A 263 -12.88 25.59 -10.93
N VAL A 264 -13.88 25.14 -11.69
CA VAL A 264 -14.08 23.72 -11.97
C VAL A 264 -13.42 23.33 -13.29
N LEU A 265 -12.43 22.45 -13.24
CA LEU A 265 -11.77 21.86 -14.40
C LEU A 265 -12.27 20.44 -14.61
N VAL A 266 -12.62 20.08 -15.86
CA VAL A 266 -13.03 18.70 -16.18
C VAL A 266 -11.89 17.93 -16.84
N ALA A 267 -11.68 16.69 -16.43
CA ALA A 267 -10.71 15.78 -17.03
C ALA A 267 -11.31 14.39 -17.29
N THR A 268 -11.19 13.90 -18.54
CA THR A 268 -11.60 12.54 -18.97
C THR A 268 -10.41 11.57 -19.07
N GLN A 269 -9.20 12.09 -18.83
CA GLN A 269 -7.90 11.43 -18.92
C GLN A 269 -7.14 11.57 -17.59
N PRO A 270 -6.03 10.83 -17.38
CA PRO A 270 -5.23 10.99 -16.18
C PRO A 270 -4.53 12.36 -16.17
N SER A 271 -4.94 13.21 -15.24
CA SER A 271 -4.51 14.60 -15.12
C SER A 271 -4.12 14.91 -13.68
N GLU A 272 -3.29 15.92 -13.45
CA GLU A 272 -3.10 16.49 -12.11
C GLU A 272 -3.23 18.02 -12.16
N LEU A 273 -3.76 18.59 -11.08
CA LEU A 273 -4.04 20.02 -10.95
C LEU A 273 -3.08 20.66 -9.94
N ILE A 274 -2.34 21.66 -10.43
CA ILE A 274 -1.47 22.53 -9.65
C ILE A 274 -2.08 23.93 -9.69
N TRP A 275 -2.46 24.47 -8.54
CA TRP A 275 -3.00 25.83 -8.45
C TRP A 275 -2.20 26.68 -7.45
N THR A 276 -2.04 27.97 -7.74
CA THR A 276 -1.41 28.97 -6.87
C THR A 276 -2.40 30.04 -6.44
N ASP A 277 -2.20 30.61 -5.24
CA ASP A 277 -2.97 31.77 -4.78
C ASP A 277 -2.46 33.05 -5.47
N GLY A 278 -3.11 33.42 -6.58
CA GLY A 278 -2.61 34.45 -7.50
C GLY A 278 -1.45 33.96 -8.38
N PRO A 279 -0.75 34.88 -9.07
CA PRO A 279 0.43 34.56 -9.88
C PRO A 279 1.52 33.84 -9.09
N ALA A 280 2.25 32.91 -9.72
CA ALA A 280 3.28 32.10 -9.07
C ALA A 280 4.39 32.95 -8.41
N GLN A 281 4.53 32.82 -7.09
CA GLN A 281 5.56 33.49 -6.29
C GLN A 281 6.71 32.53 -6.02
N PHE A 282 7.89 32.86 -6.54
CA PHE A 282 9.10 32.05 -6.35
C PHE A 282 9.86 32.46 -5.08
N ALA A 283 10.45 31.48 -4.40
CA ALA A 283 11.38 31.66 -3.28
C ALA A 283 12.61 30.74 -3.46
N PRO A 284 13.83 31.19 -3.09
CA PRO A 284 15.05 30.40 -3.26
C PRO A 284 15.19 29.29 -2.22
N ILE A 285 15.83 28.19 -2.59
CA ILE A 285 16.28 27.15 -1.67
C ILE A 285 17.76 27.38 -1.35
N SER A 286 18.05 27.75 -0.10
CA SER A 286 19.41 28.08 0.39
C SER A 286 20.43 26.98 0.06
N GLY A 287 21.55 27.37 -0.57
CA GLY A 287 22.62 26.44 -0.97
C GLY A 287 22.41 25.75 -2.32
N THR A 288 21.42 26.18 -3.11
CA THR A 288 21.10 25.62 -4.42
C THR A 288 20.77 26.68 -5.47
N ASN A 289 20.78 26.28 -6.74
CA ASN A 289 20.26 27.01 -7.89
C ASN A 289 18.77 26.72 -8.13
N LEU A 290 18.02 26.31 -7.10
CA LEU A 290 16.58 26.03 -7.18
C LEU A 290 15.76 27.15 -6.56
N LEU A 291 14.71 27.56 -7.27
CA LEU A 291 13.56 28.24 -6.69
C LEU A 291 12.42 27.23 -6.49
N PHE A 292 11.53 27.47 -5.53
CA PHE A 292 10.24 26.78 -5.42
C PHE A 292 9.09 27.79 -5.46
N VAL A 293 7.91 27.35 -5.89
CA VAL A 293 6.70 28.18 -5.83
C VAL A 293 6.11 28.08 -4.42
N LYS A 294 6.07 29.19 -3.68
CA LYS A 294 5.67 29.22 -2.26
C LYS A 294 4.17 29.47 -2.02
N ASN A 295 3.46 30.06 -2.99
CA ASN A 295 2.00 30.30 -2.90
C ASN A 295 1.19 29.16 -3.54
N THR A 296 1.74 27.95 -3.52
CA THR A 296 1.01 26.69 -3.69
C THR A 296 1.59 25.70 -2.70
N ASP A 297 0.75 24.83 -2.15
CA ASP A 297 1.26 23.64 -1.47
C ASP A 297 2.21 22.85 -2.38
N SER A 298 1.88 22.80 -3.68
CA SER A 298 2.39 21.89 -4.70
C SER A 298 3.91 21.94 -4.88
N ASP A 299 4.51 20.81 -5.25
CA ASP A 299 5.97 20.68 -5.33
C ASP A 299 6.45 21.05 -6.73
N VAL A 300 6.44 22.36 -6.96
CA VAL A 300 6.88 23.03 -8.20
C VAL A 300 8.19 23.75 -7.92
N PHE A 301 9.20 23.45 -8.74
CA PHE A 301 10.54 24.04 -8.66
C PHE A 301 10.93 24.63 -10.01
N LEU A 302 11.79 25.66 -9.99
CA LEU A 302 12.46 26.19 -11.17
C LEU A 302 13.96 26.09 -10.94
N GLU A 303 14.63 25.32 -11.79
CA GLU A 303 16.08 25.27 -11.91
C GLU A 303 16.54 26.48 -12.74
N ILE A 304 17.44 27.29 -12.19
CA ILE A 304 17.77 28.63 -12.68
C ILE A 304 18.68 28.60 -13.92
N GLU A 305 19.65 27.69 -14.00
CA GLU A 305 20.66 27.67 -15.06
C GLU A 305 20.07 27.29 -16.42
N MET A 306 19.26 26.22 -16.46
CA MET A 306 18.57 25.74 -17.66
C MET A 306 17.14 26.28 -17.81
N GLN A 307 16.70 27.19 -16.92
CA GLN A 307 15.33 27.73 -16.86
C GLN A 307 14.27 26.63 -17.02
N THR A 308 14.42 25.57 -16.21
CA THR A 308 13.62 24.34 -16.34
C THR A 308 12.76 24.12 -15.11
N THR A 309 11.44 24.07 -15.34
CA THR A 309 10.45 23.80 -14.30
C THR A 309 10.39 22.30 -14.04
N TYR A 310 10.50 21.89 -12.77
CA TYR A 310 10.31 20.52 -12.30
C TYR A 310 9.06 20.44 -11.42
N VAL A 311 8.32 19.34 -11.49
CA VAL A 311 7.24 19.01 -10.54
C VAL A 311 7.36 17.58 -10.02
N LEU A 312 7.03 17.40 -8.74
CA LEU A 312 6.89 16.09 -8.11
C LEU A 312 5.41 15.73 -7.96
N LEU A 313 4.98 14.64 -8.59
CA LEU A 313 3.61 14.12 -8.53
C LEU A 313 3.66 12.62 -8.16
N SER A 314 2.99 12.21 -7.08
CA SER A 314 2.88 10.80 -6.65
C SER A 314 4.25 10.05 -6.60
N GLY A 315 5.30 10.75 -6.17
CA GLY A 315 6.69 10.25 -6.10
C GLY A 315 7.50 10.29 -7.40
N ARG A 316 6.90 10.74 -8.51
CA ARG A 316 7.54 10.80 -9.84
C ARG A 316 7.84 12.25 -10.23
N TRP A 317 9.03 12.48 -10.77
CA TRP A 317 9.45 13.79 -11.24
C TRP A 317 9.13 13.98 -12.72
N TYR A 318 8.64 15.16 -13.06
CA TYR A 318 8.42 15.61 -14.42
C TYR A 318 9.08 16.97 -14.62
N ARG A 319 9.55 17.28 -15.83
CA ARG A 319 10.09 18.61 -16.15
C ARG A 319 9.61 19.16 -17.49
N THR A 320 9.63 20.47 -17.62
CA THR A 320 9.55 21.17 -18.92
C THR A 320 10.51 22.37 -18.91
N PRO A 321 11.38 22.54 -19.93
CA PRO A 321 12.19 23.75 -20.08
C PRO A 321 11.30 24.91 -20.54
N ALA A 322 11.63 26.16 -20.18
CA ALA A 322 10.79 27.33 -20.45
C ALA A 322 10.44 27.56 -21.93
N GLN A 323 11.23 27.00 -22.87
CA GLN A 323 11.00 27.10 -24.32
C GLN A 323 10.10 25.96 -24.87
N ARG A 324 9.51 25.12 -24.00
CA ARG A 324 8.59 24.03 -24.35
C ARG A 324 7.39 23.99 -23.40
N THR A 325 6.28 23.45 -23.90
CA THR A 325 5.05 23.17 -23.12
C THR A 325 4.85 21.67 -22.84
N ALA A 326 5.67 20.81 -23.43
CA ALA A 326 5.59 19.36 -23.28
C ALA A 326 6.44 18.88 -22.10
N TRP A 327 5.78 18.29 -21.10
CA TRP A 327 6.41 17.68 -19.95
C TRP A 327 7.05 16.33 -20.30
N GLU A 328 8.21 16.03 -19.73
CA GLU A 328 8.88 14.73 -19.81
C GLU A 328 9.15 14.15 -18.41
N PHE A 329 9.10 12.82 -18.27
CA PHE A 329 9.44 12.12 -17.02
C PHE A 329 10.96 12.17 -16.74
N VAL A 330 11.32 12.38 -15.49
CA VAL A 330 12.71 12.41 -15.00
C VAL A 330 12.89 11.29 -13.97
N PRO A 331 13.72 10.28 -14.24
CA PRO A 331 14.18 9.32 -13.24
C PRO A 331 14.83 10.02 -12.04
N SER A 332 14.60 9.52 -10.83
CA SER A 332 15.10 10.15 -9.58
C SER A 332 16.63 10.12 -9.44
N ASP A 333 17.33 9.33 -10.24
CA ASP A 333 18.80 9.29 -10.40
C ASP A 333 19.34 10.28 -11.45
N ARG A 334 18.47 11.08 -12.09
CA ARG A 334 18.80 12.02 -13.17
C ARG A 334 18.33 13.46 -12.93
N LEU A 335 17.98 13.77 -11.68
CA LEU A 335 17.72 15.15 -11.25
C LEU A 335 19.04 15.94 -11.17
N PRO A 336 19.00 17.29 -11.32
CA PRO A 336 20.11 18.15 -10.94
C PRO A 336 20.58 17.88 -9.51
N GLU A 337 21.88 17.89 -9.27
CA GLU A 337 22.49 17.52 -7.96
C GLU A 337 21.90 18.34 -6.80
N ASP A 338 21.57 19.60 -7.08
CA ASP A 338 20.87 20.55 -6.20
C ASP A 338 19.62 19.99 -5.50
N PHE A 339 18.86 19.09 -6.13
CA PHE A 339 17.70 18.44 -5.49
C PHE A 339 18.10 17.56 -4.30
N SER A 340 19.32 17.00 -4.29
CA SER A 340 19.86 16.27 -3.15
C SER A 340 20.40 17.16 -2.03
N ARG A 341 20.62 18.46 -2.33
CA ARG A 341 21.18 19.46 -1.41
C ARG A 341 20.11 20.35 -0.75
N ILE A 342 18.82 20.11 -0.99
CA ILE A 342 17.71 20.83 -0.34
C ILE A 342 17.85 20.70 1.19
N PRO A 343 17.98 21.79 1.97
CA PRO A 343 18.18 21.71 3.42
C PRO A 343 16.99 21.08 4.15
N LEU A 344 17.26 20.33 5.23
CA LEU A 344 16.20 19.71 6.06
C LEU A 344 15.34 20.73 6.83
N THR A 345 15.75 22.00 6.85
CA THR A 345 14.98 23.14 7.36
C THR A 345 14.09 23.80 6.30
N SER A 346 14.10 23.31 5.06
CA SER A 346 13.24 23.81 3.98
C SER A 346 11.82 23.26 4.11
N GLU A 347 10.83 24.10 3.81
CA GLU A 347 9.42 23.72 3.58
C GLU A 347 9.26 22.60 2.53
N LYS A 348 10.26 22.41 1.67
CA LYS A 348 10.28 21.37 0.62
C LYS A 348 11.15 20.14 0.97
N ALA A 349 11.64 20.01 2.20
CA ALA A 349 12.52 18.90 2.60
C ALA A 349 11.90 17.49 2.44
N HIS A 350 10.57 17.38 2.38
CA HIS A 350 9.88 16.10 2.16
C HIS A 350 10.16 15.49 0.78
N VAL A 351 10.47 16.30 -0.23
CA VAL A 351 10.72 15.80 -1.60
C VAL A 351 11.99 14.94 -1.70
N LEU A 352 12.92 15.07 -0.74
CA LEU A 352 14.14 14.25 -0.68
C LEU A 352 13.83 12.74 -0.65
N ALA A 353 12.69 12.32 -0.08
CA ALA A 353 12.25 10.92 -0.12
C ALA A 353 12.04 10.37 -1.56
N CYS A 354 11.94 11.26 -2.54
CA CYS A 354 11.79 10.96 -3.97
C CYS A 354 13.04 11.35 -4.80
N VAL A 355 14.17 11.68 -4.15
CA VAL A 355 15.46 12.03 -4.80
C VAL A 355 16.48 10.95 -4.46
N ASP A 356 17.06 10.31 -5.48
CA ASP A 356 18.03 9.22 -5.28
C ASP A 356 19.32 9.74 -4.62
N GLY A 357 20.03 8.85 -3.93
CA GLY A 357 21.26 9.15 -3.16
C GLY A 357 21.03 9.85 -1.82
N THR A 358 19.82 10.33 -1.53
CA THR A 358 19.54 11.00 -0.24
C THR A 358 19.30 10.01 0.90
N PRO A 359 19.67 10.36 2.15
CA PRO A 359 19.30 9.57 3.33
C PRO A 359 17.77 9.40 3.51
N GLN A 360 16.97 10.36 3.02
CA GLN A 360 15.52 10.36 3.10
C GLN A 360 14.90 9.34 2.14
N ALA A 361 15.42 9.21 0.91
CA ALA A 361 15.00 8.16 -0.01
C ALA A 361 15.36 6.76 0.52
N GLN A 362 16.59 6.57 1.04
CA GLN A 362 16.97 5.32 1.69
C GLN A 362 16.03 4.99 2.87
N ALA A 363 15.75 5.97 3.75
CA ALA A 363 14.83 5.79 4.87
C ALA A 363 13.42 5.41 4.40
N ALA A 364 12.87 6.09 3.39
CA ALA A 364 11.54 5.83 2.87
C ALA A 364 11.40 4.45 2.19
N VAL A 365 12.46 3.96 1.53
CA VAL A 365 12.53 2.58 1.02
C VAL A 365 12.55 1.56 2.16
N LEU A 366 13.27 1.82 3.25
CA LEU A 366 13.28 0.95 4.43
C LEU A 366 11.92 0.95 5.15
N ASP A 367 11.22 2.08 5.20
CA ASP A 367 9.86 2.19 5.76
C ASP A 367 8.83 1.45 4.89
N ALA A 368 8.96 1.50 3.57
CA ALA A 368 8.12 0.72 2.64
C ALA A 368 8.27 -0.80 2.80
N GLU A 369 9.31 -1.24 3.50
CA GLU A 369 9.63 -2.64 3.78
C GLU A 369 9.39 -3.05 5.25
N VAL A 370 8.70 -2.21 6.05
CA VAL A 370 8.15 -2.55 7.38
C VAL A 370 6.64 -2.88 7.26
N PRO A 371 6.18 -4.09 7.64
CA PRO A 371 4.76 -4.43 7.56
C PRO A 371 4.00 -4.06 8.83
N GLN A 372 2.67 -3.94 8.70
CA GLN A 372 1.75 -4.08 9.83
C GLN A 372 1.26 -5.53 9.88
N THR A 373 1.06 -6.12 11.06
CA THR A 373 0.63 -7.53 11.18
C THR A 373 -0.44 -7.73 12.24
N GLU A 374 -1.40 -8.62 11.99
CA GLU A 374 -2.53 -8.91 12.89
C GLU A 374 -2.69 -10.41 13.11
N ALA A 375 -3.13 -10.81 14.32
CA ALA A 375 -3.36 -12.19 14.70
C ALA A 375 -4.86 -12.54 14.63
N VAL A 376 -5.27 -13.17 13.53
CA VAL A 376 -6.68 -13.48 13.22
C VAL A 376 -6.99 -14.94 13.58
N LYS A 377 -8.19 -15.21 14.11
CA LYS A 377 -8.62 -16.58 14.42
C LYS A 377 -8.90 -17.38 13.14
N PRO A 378 -8.44 -18.64 13.01
CA PRO A 378 -8.85 -19.51 11.90
C PRO A 378 -10.34 -19.86 12.04
N GLY A 379 -11.09 -19.83 10.94
CA GLY A 379 -12.52 -20.18 10.96
C GLY A 379 -13.31 -19.60 9.80
N PRO A 380 -14.65 -19.80 9.79
CA PRO A 380 -15.54 -19.07 8.88
C PRO A 380 -15.57 -17.59 9.22
N ALA A 381 -15.77 -16.76 8.20
CA ALA A 381 -15.96 -15.31 8.28
C ALA A 381 -17.38 -14.96 7.80
N PRO A 382 -18.42 -15.19 8.62
CA PRO A 382 -19.83 -15.01 8.21
C PRO A 382 -20.19 -13.55 7.90
N GLU A 383 -19.41 -12.58 8.38
CA GLU A 383 -19.52 -11.15 8.07
C GLU A 383 -19.04 -10.76 6.66
N MET A 384 -18.32 -11.66 5.97
CA MET A 384 -17.74 -11.41 4.65
C MET A 384 -18.74 -11.75 3.54
N GLU A 385 -19.54 -10.79 3.10
CA GLU A 385 -20.45 -10.95 1.95
C GLU A 385 -19.89 -10.29 0.68
N ALA A 386 -19.68 -11.08 -0.37
CA ALA A 386 -19.15 -10.61 -1.65
C ALA A 386 -20.28 -10.14 -2.58
N SER A 387 -20.44 -8.82 -2.71
CA SER A 387 -21.42 -8.21 -3.62
C SER A 387 -20.87 -8.05 -5.05
N TYR A 388 -21.73 -8.30 -6.04
CA TYR A 388 -21.42 -8.20 -7.48
C TYR A 388 -22.53 -7.46 -8.24
N ASP A 389 -22.17 -6.80 -9.33
CA ASP A 389 -23.12 -6.22 -10.29
C ASP A 389 -23.53 -7.29 -11.32
N GLY A 390 -24.54 -8.08 -10.96
CA GLY A 390 -24.95 -9.28 -11.68
C GLY A 390 -24.09 -10.51 -11.33
N GLU A 391 -24.13 -11.52 -12.20
CA GLU A 391 -23.33 -12.75 -12.03
C GLU A 391 -21.82 -12.47 -11.94
N PRO A 392 -21.03 -13.19 -11.11
CA PRO A 392 -19.60 -12.96 -10.97
C PRO A 392 -18.81 -13.07 -12.28
N GLN A 393 -18.11 -11.99 -12.67
CA GLN A 393 -17.29 -11.92 -13.88
C GLN A 393 -15.81 -11.81 -13.52
N PHE A 394 -14.99 -12.67 -14.13
CA PHE A 394 -13.55 -12.74 -13.92
C PHE A 394 -12.80 -12.42 -15.21
N THR A 395 -11.64 -11.78 -15.09
CA THR A 395 -10.71 -11.48 -16.20
C THR A 395 -9.33 -12.06 -15.87
N PRO A 396 -8.65 -12.73 -16.81
CA PRO A 396 -7.33 -13.29 -16.58
C PRO A 396 -6.27 -12.20 -16.31
N VAL A 397 -5.38 -12.48 -15.38
CA VAL A 397 -4.15 -11.70 -15.18
C VAL A 397 -3.13 -12.16 -16.23
N GLU A 398 -2.63 -11.23 -17.04
CA GLU A 398 -1.68 -11.54 -18.12
C GLU A 398 -0.42 -12.26 -17.59
N GLY A 399 -0.02 -13.34 -18.28
CA GLY A 399 1.12 -14.17 -17.91
C GLY A 399 0.93 -15.04 -16.66
N SER A 400 -0.29 -15.13 -16.10
CA SER A 400 -0.57 -15.84 -14.84
C SER A 400 -1.73 -16.84 -14.96
N SER A 401 -1.84 -17.75 -13.98
CA SER A 401 -2.99 -18.64 -13.80
C SER A 401 -4.10 -18.02 -12.93
N VAL A 402 -3.90 -16.79 -12.45
CA VAL A 402 -4.86 -16.02 -11.66
C VAL A 402 -5.86 -15.31 -12.58
N GLN A 403 -7.13 -15.31 -12.21
CA GLN A 403 -8.13 -14.36 -12.73
C GLN A 403 -8.60 -13.46 -11.59
N TYR A 404 -8.99 -12.22 -11.87
CA TYR A 404 -9.51 -11.27 -10.88
C TYR A 404 -10.93 -10.84 -11.23
N ALA A 405 -11.74 -10.56 -10.21
CA ALA A 405 -13.13 -10.18 -10.36
C ALA A 405 -13.28 -8.72 -10.85
N VAL A 406 -14.07 -8.51 -11.91
CA VAL A 406 -14.22 -7.18 -12.53
C VAL A 406 -15.46 -6.42 -12.08
N ASN A 407 -16.57 -7.10 -11.81
CA ASN A 407 -17.87 -6.50 -11.47
C ASN A 407 -18.17 -6.53 -9.96
N THR A 408 -17.17 -6.23 -9.14
CA THR A 408 -17.27 -6.12 -7.66
C THR A 408 -16.25 -5.09 -7.15
N PRO A 409 -16.51 -4.39 -6.04
CA PRO A 409 -15.50 -3.57 -5.36
C PRO A 409 -14.43 -4.41 -4.66
N SER A 410 -14.70 -5.69 -4.38
CA SER A 410 -13.83 -6.59 -3.63
C SER A 410 -12.65 -7.11 -4.46
N SER A 411 -11.44 -7.18 -3.87
CA SER A 411 -10.29 -7.85 -4.51
C SER A 411 -10.40 -9.36 -4.36
N ILE A 412 -11.26 -9.97 -5.19
CA ILE A 412 -11.51 -11.40 -5.30
C ILE A 412 -10.80 -11.96 -6.53
N PHE A 413 -10.18 -13.13 -6.37
CA PHE A 413 -9.40 -13.84 -7.37
C PHE A 413 -9.90 -15.28 -7.53
N SER A 414 -9.88 -15.80 -8.74
CA SER A 414 -10.07 -17.22 -9.02
C SER A 414 -8.72 -17.86 -9.36
N VAL A 415 -8.38 -18.97 -8.71
CA VAL A 415 -7.15 -19.74 -8.97
C VAL A 415 -7.49 -21.24 -9.01
N GLY A 416 -7.50 -21.80 -10.22
CA GLY A 416 -7.83 -23.20 -10.45
C GLY A 416 -9.31 -23.52 -10.22
N ARG A 417 -9.67 -23.86 -8.97
CA ARG A 417 -11.06 -24.16 -8.55
C ARG A 417 -11.47 -23.47 -7.24
N ARG A 418 -10.59 -22.68 -6.61
CA ARG A 418 -10.89 -21.93 -5.39
C ARG A 418 -10.84 -20.43 -5.66
N TYR A 419 -11.58 -19.69 -4.85
CA TYR A 419 -11.62 -18.24 -4.85
C TYR A 419 -10.91 -17.71 -3.62
N TYR A 420 -10.21 -16.60 -3.77
CA TYR A 420 -9.43 -15.94 -2.72
C TYR A 420 -9.81 -14.47 -2.66
N TRP A 421 -10.10 -13.94 -1.47
CA TRP A 421 -10.41 -12.53 -1.24
C TRP A 421 -9.35 -11.92 -0.31
N CYS A 422 -8.70 -10.85 -0.75
CA CYS A 422 -7.92 -9.99 0.15
C CYS A 422 -8.79 -8.82 0.61
N ASN A 423 -8.98 -8.69 1.93
CA ASN A 423 -9.70 -7.59 2.55
C ASN A 423 -8.94 -7.10 3.79
N ASP A 424 -8.72 -5.79 3.91
CA ASP A 424 -7.97 -5.15 5.01
C ASP A 424 -6.58 -5.78 5.32
N GLY A 425 -5.98 -6.43 4.31
CA GLY A 425 -4.70 -7.14 4.40
C GLY A 425 -4.78 -8.61 4.85
N ILE A 426 -5.97 -9.05 5.28
CA ILE A 426 -6.31 -10.44 5.62
C ILE A 426 -6.71 -11.20 4.36
N TRP A 427 -6.38 -12.50 4.29
CA TRP A 427 -6.79 -13.37 3.18
C TRP A 427 -7.83 -14.39 3.61
N TYR A 428 -8.87 -14.50 2.79
CA TYR A 428 -9.96 -15.45 2.93
C TYR A 428 -10.05 -16.31 1.67
N ASP A 429 -10.56 -17.54 1.80
CA ASP A 429 -10.81 -18.41 0.65
C ASP A 429 -12.17 -19.12 0.70
N SER A 430 -12.62 -19.59 -0.47
CA SER A 430 -13.90 -20.29 -0.66
C SER A 430 -13.87 -21.17 -1.91
N ASP A 431 -14.77 -22.15 -1.98
CA ASP A 431 -15.05 -22.93 -3.20
C ASP A 431 -16.03 -22.22 -4.15
N LEU A 432 -16.63 -21.08 -3.74
CA LEU A 432 -17.58 -20.29 -4.53
C LEU A 432 -17.20 -18.80 -4.56
N ALA A 433 -17.47 -18.13 -5.69
CA ALA A 433 -17.13 -16.72 -5.90
C ALA A 433 -17.86 -15.74 -4.95
N VAL A 434 -18.95 -16.18 -4.31
CA VAL A 434 -19.79 -15.39 -3.41
C VAL A 434 -19.58 -15.73 -1.92
N GLY A 435 -18.83 -16.79 -1.61
CA GLY A 435 -18.74 -17.37 -0.26
C GLY A 435 -19.62 -18.61 -0.06
N PRO A 436 -19.72 -19.14 1.17
CA PRO A 436 -19.18 -18.61 2.42
C PRO A 436 -17.64 -18.60 2.44
N TRP A 437 -17.06 -17.63 3.16
CA TRP A 437 -15.62 -17.40 3.22
C TRP A 437 -15.01 -17.91 4.52
N TYR A 438 -13.75 -18.34 4.44
CA TYR A 438 -12.97 -18.84 5.57
C TYR A 438 -11.63 -18.12 5.63
N VAL A 439 -11.14 -17.82 6.83
CA VAL A 439 -9.81 -17.22 7.05
C VAL A 439 -8.74 -18.23 6.61
N CYS A 440 -8.01 -17.92 5.52
CA CYS A 440 -7.17 -18.92 4.85
C CYS A 440 -5.72 -18.91 5.36
N SER A 441 -5.15 -20.10 5.57
CA SER A 441 -3.78 -20.27 6.05
C SER A 441 -2.72 -20.27 4.92
N TRP A 442 -3.15 -20.22 3.66
CA TRP A 442 -2.26 -20.31 2.49
C TRP A 442 -2.84 -19.57 1.28
N VAL A 443 -1.98 -18.81 0.59
CA VAL A 443 -2.33 -18.03 -0.61
C VAL A 443 -1.50 -18.53 -1.79
N PRO A 444 -2.09 -18.80 -2.97
CA PRO A 444 -1.36 -19.26 -4.15
C PRO A 444 -0.18 -18.34 -4.53
N PRO A 445 1.06 -18.85 -4.70
CA PRO A 445 2.22 -18.02 -5.05
C PRO A 445 2.05 -17.16 -6.31
N ALA A 446 1.22 -17.60 -7.26
CA ALA A 446 0.87 -16.86 -8.47
C ALA A 446 0.13 -15.53 -8.20
N ILE A 447 -0.56 -15.38 -7.07
CA ILE A 447 -1.13 -14.10 -6.63
C ILE A 447 -0.01 -13.13 -6.25
N SER A 448 1.08 -13.59 -5.65
CA SER A 448 2.27 -12.75 -5.38
C SER A 448 3.09 -12.41 -6.63
N LEU A 449 2.59 -12.78 -7.82
CA LEU A 449 3.14 -12.51 -9.14
C LEU A 449 2.12 -11.81 -10.06
N ILE A 450 1.14 -11.09 -9.50
CA ILE A 450 0.28 -10.18 -10.26
C ILE A 450 1.12 -8.94 -10.68
N PRO A 451 1.08 -8.48 -11.94
CA PRO A 451 1.86 -7.32 -12.40
C PRO A 451 1.16 -5.97 -12.14
N PRO A 452 1.89 -4.83 -12.19
CA PRO A 452 1.32 -3.48 -12.01
C PRO A 452 0.26 -3.04 -13.02
N SER A 453 0.04 -3.78 -14.11
CA SER A 453 -1.04 -3.55 -15.08
C SER A 453 -2.40 -4.06 -14.59
N CYS A 454 -2.45 -4.86 -13.52
CA CYS A 454 -3.68 -5.30 -12.87
C CYS A 454 -4.12 -4.31 -11.76
N PRO A 455 -5.40 -3.90 -11.69
CA PRO A 455 -5.89 -2.95 -10.68
C PRO A 455 -5.66 -3.42 -9.24
N SER A 456 -5.59 -4.74 -9.01
CA SER A 456 -5.36 -5.32 -7.68
C SER A 456 -3.88 -5.61 -7.36
N TYR A 457 -2.92 -5.01 -8.08
CA TYR A 457 -1.47 -5.16 -7.80
C TYR A 457 -1.10 -4.94 -6.32
N TYR A 458 -1.81 -4.04 -5.62
CA TYR A 458 -1.59 -3.74 -4.21
C TYR A 458 -1.67 -4.98 -3.29
N VAL A 459 -2.46 -6.02 -3.62
CA VAL A 459 -2.56 -7.24 -2.80
C VAL A 459 -1.27 -8.09 -2.81
N THR A 460 -0.36 -7.87 -3.76
CA THR A 460 0.94 -8.57 -3.81
C THR A 460 1.85 -8.25 -2.61
N TYR A 461 1.47 -7.26 -1.80
CA TYR A 461 2.15 -6.82 -0.57
C TYR A 461 1.53 -7.41 0.71
N CYS A 462 0.47 -8.21 0.62
CA CYS A 462 -0.12 -8.94 1.75
C CYS A 462 0.54 -10.31 1.93
N ARG A 463 0.68 -10.78 3.18
CA ARG A 463 1.35 -12.03 3.54
C ARG A 463 0.62 -12.77 4.66
N VAL A 464 0.78 -14.09 4.65
CA VAL A 464 0.65 -14.93 5.86
C VAL A 464 2.04 -15.10 6.44
N PHE A 465 2.29 -14.54 7.63
CA PHE A 465 3.59 -14.58 8.31
C PHE A 465 3.78 -15.83 9.19
N SER A 466 2.69 -16.39 9.73
CA SER A 466 2.69 -17.64 10.50
C SER A 466 1.28 -18.23 10.60
N VAL A 467 1.18 -19.54 10.81
CA VAL A 467 -0.05 -20.30 10.99
C VAL A 467 0.11 -21.16 12.25
N LYS A 468 -0.77 -21.00 13.23
CA LYS A 468 -0.89 -21.89 14.40
C LYS A 468 -2.38 -22.25 14.61
N PRO A 469 -2.72 -23.36 15.30
CA PRO A 469 -4.11 -23.77 15.48
C PRO A 469 -5.02 -22.75 16.17
N SER A 470 -4.46 -21.81 16.93
CA SER A 470 -5.19 -20.73 17.62
C SER A 470 -5.26 -19.40 16.87
N ALA A 471 -4.35 -19.14 15.94
CA ALA A 471 -4.22 -17.86 15.23
C ALA A 471 -3.39 -17.99 13.95
N ILE A 472 -3.78 -17.26 12.91
CA ILE A 472 -2.99 -16.99 11.71
C ILE A 472 -2.51 -15.54 11.79
N TRP A 473 -1.21 -15.31 11.60
CA TRP A 473 -0.65 -13.97 11.53
C TRP A 473 -0.67 -13.51 10.08
N PHE A 474 -1.58 -12.59 9.77
CA PHE A 474 -1.59 -11.84 8.51
C PHE A 474 -0.76 -10.57 8.65
N GLY A 475 -0.46 -9.94 7.53
CA GLY A 475 0.05 -8.58 7.52
C GLY A 475 0.31 -8.07 6.13
N TYR A 476 0.56 -6.76 6.03
CA TYR A 476 0.78 -6.09 4.77
C TYR A 476 1.89 -5.06 4.86
N TYR A 477 2.68 -4.97 3.79
CA TYR A 477 3.64 -3.89 3.58
C TYR A 477 2.93 -2.65 3.01
N PRO A 478 3.48 -1.43 3.17
CA PRO A 478 2.95 -0.18 2.61
C PRO A 478 2.55 -0.19 1.12
N GLY A 479 3.04 -1.12 0.29
CA GLY A 479 2.54 -1.34 -1.07
C GLY A 479 1.06 -1.73 -1.15
N TYR A 480 0.49 -2.34 -0.10
CA TYR A 480 -0.96 -2.56 0.02
C TYR A 480 -1.74 -1.25 0.20
N ARG A 481 -1.08 -0.20 0.73
CA ARG A 481 -1.56 1.19 0.77
C ARG A 481 -1.07 2.01 -0.44
N GLY A 482 -0.53 1.36 -1.47
CA GLY A 482 -0.08 1.98 -2.72
C GLY A 482 1.35 2.57 -2.69
N CYS A 483 2.13 2.36 -1.63
CA CYS A 483 3.54 2.81 -1.55
C CYS A 483 4.48 1.76 -2.15
N TYR A 484 4.98 2.00 -3.36
CA TYR A 484 5.85 1.06 -4.07
C TYR A 484 7.29 1.57 -4.13
N VAL A 485 8.27 0.70 -3.83
CA VAL A 485 9.68 0.97 -4.09
C VAL A 485 9.93 0.93 -5.60
N TRP A 486 10.52 1.98 -6.15
CA TRP A 486 10.90 2.07 -7.57
C TRP A 486 12.32 2.62 -7.68
N GLY A 487 13.24 1.81 -8.20
CA GLY A 487 14.67 2.13 -8.14
C GLY A 487 15.19 2.16 -6.70
N ARG A 488 15.64 3.34 -6.25
CA ARG A 488 16.13 3.61 -4.88
C ARG A 488 15.25 4.64 -4.13
N THR A 489 14.05 4.91 -4.66
CA THR A 489 13.06 5.86 -4.14
C THR A 489 11.70 5.15 -4.01
N ILE A 490 10.68 5.86 -3.52
CA ILE A 490 9.30 5.37 -3.44
C ILE A 490 8.36 6.18 -4.33
N VAL A 491 7.30 5.53 -4.79
CA VAL A 491 6.20 6.15 -5.54
C VAL A 491 4.84 5.75 -4.97
N TYR A 492 3.84 6.60 -5.17
CA TYR A 492 2.44 6.23 -4.96
C TYR A 492 1.83 5.70 -6.25
N GLY A 493 1.04 4.63 -6.18
CA GLY A 493 0.27 4.13 -7.32
C GLY A 493 1.15 3.53 -8.42
N THR A 494 0.54 2.78 -9.34
CA THR A 494 1.31 2.03 -10.35
C THR A 494 1.69 2.87 -11.58
N GLY A 495 1.10 4.05 -11.75
CA GLY A 495 1.18 4.85 -12.97
C GLY A 495 0.31 4.32 -14.13
N TRP A 496 -0.40 3.21 -13.94
CA TRP A 496 -1.34 2.68 -14.92
C TRP A 496 -2.72 3.32 -14.76
N ARG A 497 -3.39 3.61 -15.89
CA ARG A 497 -4.83 3.85 -15.92
C ARG A 497 -5.54 2.50 -16.05
N TYR A 498 -6.28 2.10 -15.01
CA TYR A 498 -7.20 0.97 -15.10
C TYR A 498 -8.55 1.42 -15.64
N ARG A 499 -9.30 0.49 -16.24
CA ARG A 499 -10.73 0.65 -16.53
C ARG A 499 -11.53 0.15 -15.33
N CYS A 500 -12.43 0.97 -14.82
CA CYS A 500 -13.35 0.59 -13.76
C CYS A 500 -14.54 -0.20 -14.29
N TRP A 501 -15.34 -0.73 -13.36
CA TRP A 501 -16.62 -1.29 -13.69
C TRP A 501 -17.69 -0.19 -13.79
N SER A 502 -18.60 -0.30 -14.75
CA SER A 502 -19.73 0.63 -14.93
C SER A 502 -20.92 -0.13 -15.53
N GLY A 503 -21.71 -0.77 -14.68
CA GLY A 503 -22.96 -1.45 -15.03
C GLY A 503 -24.17 -0.78 -14.36
N SER A 504 -24.94 -1.53 -13.56
CA SER A 504 -25.89 -0.92 -12.62
C SER A 504 -25.17 -0.14 -11.51
N SER A 505 -23.94 -0.55 -11.19
CA SER A 505 -23.02 0.07 -10.24
C SER A 505 -21.73 0.53 -10.91
N TRP A 506 -21.09 1.54 -10.34
CA TRP A 506 -19.71 1.94 -10.69
C TRP A 506 -18.78 1.54 -9.56
N TYR A 507 -17.69 0.84 -9.89
CA TYR A 507 -16.67 0.40 -8.91
C TYR A 507 -15.31 1.01 -9.30
N PRO A 508 -14.88 2.10 -8.65
CA PRO A 508 -13.62 2.75 -8.97
C PRO A 508 -12.43 1.82 -8.71
N ARG A 509 -11.34 2.04 -9.44
CA ARG A 509 -10.05 1.34 -9.28
C ARG A 509 -8.97 2.28 -8.75
N PRO A 510 -7.88 1.77 -8.16
CA PRO A 510 -6.83 2.61 -7.60
C PRO A 510 -6.25 3.58 -8.65
N VAL A 511 -6.21 4.87 -8.32
CA VAL A 511 -5.67 5.92 -9.19
C VAL A 511 -4.22 6.24 -8.82
N THR A 512 -3.47 6.82 -9.75
CA THR A 512 -2.14 7.42 -9.47
C THR A 512 -2.17 8.95 -9.55
N TRP A 513 -3.18 9.49 -10.24
CA TRP A 513 -3.33 10.89 -10.64
C TRP A 513 -4.74 11.39 -10.31
N GLY A 514 -4.92 12.71 -10.30
CA GLY A 514 -6.16 13.42 -9.95
C GLY A 514 -6.38 13.61 -8.45
N VAL A 515 -5.41 13.25 -7.59
CA VAL A 515 -5.57 13.15 -6.13
C VAL A 515 -4.48 13.85 -5.31
N GLY A 516 -3.51 14.49 -5.97
CA GLY A 516 -2.58 15.44 -5.35
C GLY A 516 -1.65 14.81 -4.29
N VAL A 517 -1.23 13.56 -4.52
CA VAL A 517 -0.66 12.69 -3.48
C VAL A 517 0.73 13.11 -3.03
N ARG A 518 0.96 13.07 -1.71
CA ARG A 518 2.19 13.52 -1.04
C ARG A 518 2.72 12.51 -0.05
N TYR A 519 4.03 12.30 -0.03
CA TYR A 519 4.66 11.47 1.00
C TYR A 519 4.89 12.29 2.28
N ASN A 520 4.48 11.73 3.41
CA ASN A 520 4.77 12.24 4.75
C ASN A 520 5.73 11.26 5.43
N SER A 521 6.99 11.67 5.60
CA SER A 521 8.05 10.87 6.20
C SER A 521 7.91 10.66 7.72
N ILE A 522 7.19 11.53 8.43
CA ILE A 522 6.88 11.35 9.86
C ILE A 522 5.89 10.18 10.02
N ASN A 523 4.86 10.16 9.19
CA ASN A 523 3.83 9.12 9.22
C ASN A 523 4.19 7.87 8.40
N CYS A 524 5.26 7.91 7.61
CA CYS A 524 5.68 6.86 6.67
C CYS A 524 4.61 6.50 5.63
N SER A 525 3.79 7.48 5.22
CA SER A 525 2.55 7.25 4.48
C SER A 525 2.30 8.30 3.40
N TRP A 526 1.38 7.99 2.48
CA TRP A 526 0.90 8.93 1.47
C TRP A 526 -0.40 9.62 1.95
N GLY A 527 -0.41 10.95 1.89
CA GLY A 527 -1.59 11.80 2.09
C GLY A 527 -2.18 12.28 0.76
N TYR A 528 -3.48 12.59 0.76
CA TYR A 528 -4.26 13.00 -0.42
C TYR A 528 -4.84 14.41 -0.20
N ARG A 529 -5.13 15.14 -1.28
CA ARG A 529 -5.81 16.45 -1.19
C ARG A 529 -7.32 16.31 -1.40
N TYR A 530 -8.06 16.27 -0.30
CA TYR A 530 -9.53 16.18 -0.30
C TYR A 530 -10.22 17.54 -0.37
N GLY A 531 -11.37 17.60 -1.04
CA GLY A 531 -12.35 18.70 -0.91
C GLY A 531 -12.05 19.93 -1.78
N GLY A 532 -12.66 21.07 -1.43
CA GLY A 532 -12.66 22.30 -2.25
C GLY A 532 -11.30 22.98 -2.48
N TYR A 533 -10.25 22.54 -1.78
CA TYR A 533 -8.86 22.97 -1.99
C TYR A 533 -8.04 21.97 -2.82
N GLY A 534 -8.57 20.77 -3.02
CA GLY A 534 -7.87 19.63 -3.58
C GLY A 534 -8.18 19.36 -5.04
N THR A 535 -7.36 18.51 -5.62
CA THR A 535 -7.63 17.93 -6.94
C THR A 535 -8.77 16.91 -6.84
N CYS A 536 -8.95 16.25 -5.69
CA CYS A 536 -9.97 15.23 -5.51
C CYS A 536 -11.24 15.77 -4.83
N GLY A 537 -12.39 15.48 -5.44
CA GLY A 537 -13.69 15.70 -4.83
C GLY A 537 -14.05 14.58 -3.87
N TRP A 538 -15.33 14.18 -3.90
CA TRP A 538 -15.88 13.04 -3.18
C TRP A 538 -15.38 11.69 -3.76
N THR A 539 -14.08 11.44 -3.69
CA THR A 539 -13.52 10.15 -4.08
C THR A 539 -14.00 9.07 -3.12
N GLY A 540 -14.87 8.18 -3.60
CA GLY A 540 -15.26 6.93 -2.94
C GLY A 540 -14.12 5.90 -2.82
N LEU A 541 -12.88 6.39 -2.68
CA LEU A 541 -11.75 5.62 -2.19
C LEU A 541 -12.04 5.28 -0.72
N ARG A 542 -12.75 4.15 -0.49
CA ARG A 542 -12.48 3.38 0.72
C ARG A 542 -10.96 3.24 0.84
N ARG A 543 -10.42 3.56 2.01
CA ARG A 543 -9.08 3.05 2.34
C ARG A 543 -9.17 1.52 2.21
N PRO A 544 -8.26 0.87 1.47
CA PRO A 544 -8.18 -0.59 1.46
C PRO A 544 -7.64 -1.08 2.82
#